data_AF-A0A6V7IVZ0-F1
#
_entry.id   AF-A0A6V7IVZ0-F1
#
_cell.length_a   1.000
_cell.length_b   1.000
_cell.length_c   1.000
_cell.angle_alpha   90.00
_cell.angle_beta   90.00
_cell.angle_gamma   90.00
#
_symmetry.space_group_name_H-M   'P 1'
#
loop_
_entity.id
_entity.type
_entity.pdbx_description
1 polymer ?
#
loop_
_entity_poly.entity_id
_entity_poly.type
_entity_poly.pdbx_seq_one_letter_code
_entity_poly.pdbx_strand_id
1 'polypeptide(L)'
;INNQRLFVAPAKWVILHESRNENKTLVDIFSLYNILPDSEIIISQRINDNTMKLSSLYRPSLNHKIVIENRGIWNNLDGLCLENREASSRRRMNLRGTSLKTSLV
;
A
#
# COMPACT_ATOMS: atom_id res chain seq x y z
N ILE A 1 4.40 14.81 11.06
CA ILE A 1 5.58 15.32 10.32
C ILE A 1 6.46 14.12 9.98
N ASN A 2 6.82 13.94 8.71
CA ASN A 2 7.66 12.82 8.26
C ASN A 2 9.15 13.16 8.46
N ASN A 3 9.69 12.91 9.65
CA ASN A 3 11.05 13.32 10.02
C ASN A 3 12.16 12.62 9.21
N GLN A 4 11.91 11.39 8.73
CA GLN A 4 12.90 10.58 8.02
C GLN A 4 12.86 10.75 6.50
N ARG A 5 11.90 11.53 5.98
CA ARG A 5 11.69 11.73 4.53
C ARG A 5 11.54 10.43 3.72
N LEU A 6 11.09 9.35 4.34
CA LEU A 6 10.79 8.10 3.64
C LEU A 6 9.48 8.21 2.84
N PHE A 7 9.40 7.55 1.68
CA PHE A 7 8.21 7.50 0.82
C PHE A 7 7.73 8.86 0.26
N VAL A 8 8.59 9.88 0.27
CA VAL A 8 8.25 11.27 -0.14
C VAL A 8 8.22 11.46 -1.66
N ALA A 9 8.76 10.50 -2.42
CA ALA A 9 8.68 10.48 -3.89
C ALA A 9 7.86 9.28 -4.36
N PRO A 10 7.18 9.36 -5.52
CA PRO A 10 6.51 8.22 -6.12
C PRO A 10 7.50 7.08 -6.33
N ALA A 11 7.28 5.98 -5.64
CA ALA A 11 8.18 4.82 -5.70
C ALA A 11 7.40 3.53 -5.44
N LYS A 12 7.98 2.42 -5.89
CA LYS A 12 7.44 1.08 -5.69
C LYS A 12 8.24 0.38 -4.61
N TRP A 13 7.58 -0.02 -3.53
CA TRP A 13 8.20 -0.66 -2.38
C TRP A 13 7.55 -2.00 -2.11
N VAL A 14 8.36 -3.03 -1.85
CA VAL A 14 7.91 -4.31 -1.32
C VAL A 14 8.52 -4.46 0.07
N ILE A 15 7.66 -4.63 1.06
CA ILE A 15 8.05 -4.71 2.48
C ILE A 15 7.73 -6.11 2.97
N LEU A 16 8.78 -6.84 3.33
CA LEU A 16 8.68 -8.20 3.85
C LEU A 16 8.44 -8.14 5.36
N HIS A 17 7.25 -8.55 5.79
CA HIS A 17 6.88 -8.58 7.20
C HIS A 17 6.77 -10.04 7.69
N GLU A 18 7.68 -10.44 8.57
CA GLU A 18 7.82 -11.81 9.04
C GLU A 18 6.99 -12.12 10.30
N SER A 19 6.48 -11.09 11.00
CA SER A 19 5.73 -11.30 12.24
C SER A 19 4.36 -11.94 11.98
N ARG A 20 4.13 -13.11 12.58
CA ARG A 20 2.88 -13.88 12.50
C ARG A 20 1.74 -13.26 13.32
N ASN A 21 2.07 -12.49 14.36
CA ASN A 21 1.12 -12.09 15.41
C ASN A 21 1.07 -10.59 15.70
N GLU A 22 1.94 -9.77 15.12
CA GLU A 22 1.90 -8.33 15.37
C GLU A 22 1.19 -7.59 14.23
N ASN A 23 -0.14 -7.57 14.33
CA ASN A 23 -0.92 -6.47 13.77
C ASN A 23 -0.82 -5.24 14.70
N LYS A 24 0.36 -4.90 15.23
CA LYS A 24 0.61 -3.49 15.54
C LYS A 24 0.42 -2.80 14.21
N THR A 25 -0.69 -2.08 14.10
CA THR A 25 -1.38 -1.89 12.84
C THR A 25 -0.36 -1.29 11.88
N LEU A 26 0.01 -1.99 10.81
CA LEU A 26 0.93 -1.42 9.80
C LEU A 26 0.45 -0.01 9.40
N VAL A 27 -0.88 0.20 9.44
CA VAL A 27 -1.55 1.50 9.43
C VAL A 27 -0.90 2.54 10.34
N ASP A 28 -0.65 2.26 11.62
CA ASP A 28 -0.06 3.17 12.60
C ASP A 28 1.38 3.52 12.23
N ILE A 29 2.19 2.52 11.84
CA ILE A 29 3.56 2.75 11.38
C ILE A 29 3.55 3.66 10.15
N PHE A 30 2.72 3.33 9.16
CA PHE A 30 2.65 4.10 7.93
C PHE A 30 1.93 5.44 8.06
N SER A 31 1.10 5.61 9.09
CA SER A 31 0.34 6.84 9.33
C SER A 31 1.25 8.05 9.52
N LEU A 32 2.44 7.82 10.08
CA LEU A 32 3.46 8.83 10.37
C LEU A 32 4.19 9.33 9.11
N TYR A 33 4.11 8.58 8.00
CA TYR A 33 4.79 8.93 6.74
C TYR A 33 3.87 9.70 5.78
N ASN A 34 4.49 10.53 4.95
CA ASN A 34 3.82 11.26 3.88
C ASN A 34 3.84 10.43 2.59
N ILE A 35 3.02 9.39 2.56
CA ILE A 35 2.90 8.50 1.40
C ILE A 35 2.12 9.23 0.31
N LEU A 36 2.72 9.37 -0.87
CA LEU A 36 2.06 10.00 -2.01
C LEU A 36 1.01 9.05 -2.64
N PRO A 37 -0.04 9.58 -3.28
CA PRO A 37 -1.10 8.77 -3.89
C PRO A 37 -0.58 7.82 -4.97
N ASP A 38 0.47 8.25 -5.68
CA ASP A 38 1.12 7.48 -6.75
C ASP A 38 2.17 6.48 -6.24
N SER A 39 2.43 6.44 -4.92
CA SER A 39 3.34 5.43 -4.35
C SER A 39 2.65 4.06 -4.30
N GLU A 40 3.36 3.03 -4.75
CA GLU A 40 2.90 1.64 -4.67
C GLU A 40 3.67 0.94 -3.56
N ILE A 41 3.09 0.87 -2.36
CA ILE A 41 3.64 0.09 -1.25
C ILE A 41 2.88 -1.23 -1.20
N ILE A 42 3.61 -2.34 -1.28
CA ILE A 42 3.11 -3.70 -1.09
C ILE A 42 3.75 -4.27 0.16
N ILE A 43 2.92 -4.80 1.06
CA ILE A 43 3.35 -5.47 2.27
C ILE A 43 3.03 -6.95 2.10
N SER A 44 4.05 -7.79 2.24
CA SER A 44 3.87 -9.23 2.31
C SER A 44 3.92 -9.67 3.76
N GLN A 45 2.83 -10.26 4.24
CA GLN A 45 2.73 -10.80 5.58
C GLN A 45 2.63 -12.32 5.51
N ARG A 46 3.50 -13.03 6.21
CA ARG A 46 3.45 -14.49 6.29
C ARG A 46 2.24 -14.92 7.14
N ILE A 47 1.32 -15.68 6.55
CA ILE A 47 0.15 -16.23 7.26
C ILE A 47 0.45 -17.63 7.80
N ASN A 48 1.19 -18.42 7.02
CA ASN A 48 1.68 -19.74 7.40
C ASN A 48 3.05 -20.00 6.73
N ASP A 49 3.62 -21.18 6.93
CA ASP A 49 4.98 -21.46 6.46
C ASP A 49 5.13 -21.33 4.93
N ASN A 50 4.08 -21.56 4.16
CA ASN A 50 4.15 -21.58 2.70
C ASN A 50 3.35 -20.47 2.02
N THR A 51 2.65 -19.62 2.78
CA THR A 51 1.66 -18.67 2.27
C THR A 51 1.89 -17.27 2.83
N MET A 52 1.96 -16.29 1.93
CA MET A 52 2.05 -14.88 2.24
C MET A 52 0.81 -14.14 1.72
N LYS A 53 0.20 -13.32 2.57
CA LYS A 53 -0.79 -12.33 2.15
C LYS A 53 -0.08 -11.11 1.60
N LEU A 54 -0.55 -10.61 0.46
CA LEU A 54 -0.10 -9.37 -0.12
C LEU A 54 -1.17 -8.30 0.09
N SER A 55 -0.80 -7.21 0.74
CA SER A 55 -1.67 -6.05 0.91
C SER A 55 -0.99 -4.82 0.34
N SER A 56 -1.72 -3.96 -0.36
CA SER A 56 -1.19 -2.68 -0.83
C SER A 56 -1.70 -1.56 0.04
N LEU A 57 -0.80 -0.62 0.31
CA LEU A 57 -1.04 0.54 1.15
C LEU A 57 -0.86 1.80 0.33
N TYR A 58 -1.83 2.71 0.38
CA TYR A 58 -1.74 4.00 -0.28
C TYR A 58 -2.53 5.08 0.47
N ARG A 59 -2.25 6.34 0.17
CA ARG A 59 -2.94 7.49 0.77
C ARG A 59 -3.45 8.43 -0.35
N PRO A 60 -4.77 8.61 -0.52
CA PRO A 60 -5.32 9.45 -1.60
C PRO A 60 -4.90 10.92 -1.56
N SER A 61 -4.71 11.48 -0.36
CA SER A 61 -4.09 12.79 -0.15
C SER A 61 -3.59 12.90 1.28
N LEU A 62 -2.76 13.90 1.60
CA LEU A 62 -2.22 14.10 2.95
C LEU A 62 -3.28 14.22 4.05
N ASN A 63 -4.51 14.62 3.70
CA ASN A 63 -5.62 14.78 4.63
C ASN A 63 -6.47 13.50 4.79
N HIS A 64 -6.20 12.46 4.01
CA HIS A 64 -6.92 11.20 4.07
C HIS A 64 -6.20 10.16 4.92
N LYS A 65 -7.00 9.30 5.57
CA LYS A 65 -6.47 8.08 6.19
C LYS A 65 -5.87 7.17 5.13
N ILE A 66 -4.93 6.35 5.58
CA ILE A 66 -4.35 5.29 4.77
C ILE A 66 -5.44 4.29 4.38
N VAL A 67 -5.39 3.85 3.13
CA VAL A 67 -6.24 2.78 2.59
C VAL A 67 -5.38 1.53 2.43
N ILE A 68 -5.90 0.41 2.92
CA ILE A 68 -5.32 -0.92 2.71
C ILE A 68 -6.22 -1.69 1.74
N GLU A 69 -5.62 -2.25 0.71
CA GLU A 69 -6.28 -3.08 -0.27
C GLU A 69 -5.67 -4.47 -0.25
N ASN A 70 -6.50 -5.50 -0.30
CA ASN A 70 -6.00 -6.85 -0.55
C ASN A 70 -5.46 -6.92 -1.99
N ARG A 71 -4.24 -7.45 -2.15
CA ARG A 71 -3.65 -7.71 -3.47
C ARG A 71 -3.71 -9.18 -3.83
N GLY A 72 -3.95 -10.05 -2.86
CA GLY A 72 -4.03 -11.49 -3.05
C GLY A 72 -2.99 -12.21 -2.21
N ILE A 73 -2.57 -13.38 -2.69
CA ILE A 73 -1.79 -14.34 -1.94
C ILE A 73 -0.64 -14.83 -2.81
N TRP A 74 0.51 -15.04 -2.18
CA TRP A 74 1.61 -15.79 -2.77
C TRP A 74 1.81 -17.09 -1.99
N ASN A 75 1.99 -18.20 -2.68
CA ASN A 75 2.44 -19.45 -2.07
C ASN A 75 3.50 -20.14 -2.95
N ASN A 76 4.15 -21.18 -2.42
CA ASN A 76 5.19 -21.92 -3.12
C ASN A 76 4.67 -22.92 -4.18
N LEU A 77 3.37 -23.23 -4.19
CA LEU A 77 2.75 -24.20 -5.10
C LEU A 77 2.19 -23.54 -6.37
N ASP A 78 1.32 -22.56 -6.17
CA ASP A 78 0.57 -21.81 -7.19
C ASP A 78 1.26 -20.47 -7.55
N GLY A 79 2.29 -20.07 -6.80
CA GLY A 79 2.97 -18.80 -7.00
C GLY A 79 2.08 -17.61 -6.61
N LEU A 80 2.10 -16.56 -7.44
CA LEU A 80 1.39 -15.31 -7.17
C LEU A 80 -0.06 -15.36 -7.69
N CYS A 81 -1.02 -15.38 -6.76
CA CYS A 81 -2.45 -15.27 -7.05
C CYS A 81 -2.96 -13.87 -6.67
N LEU A 82 -3.15 -13.01 -7.68
CA LEU A 82 -3.64 -11.64 -7.48
C LEU A 82 -5.16 -11.58 -7.52
N GLU A 83 -5.76 -10.91 -6.53
CA GLU A 83 -7.21 -10.58 -6.58
C GLU A 83 -7.51 -9.47 -7.60
N ASN A 84 -6.56 -8.55 -7.82
CA ASN A 84 -6.75 -7.45 -8.74
C ASN A 84 -5.42 -7.02 -9.40
N ARG A 85 -5.42 -6.98 -10.74
CA ARG A 85 -4.25 -6.60 -11.55
C ARG A 85 -4.17 -5.10 -11.87
N GLU A 86 -5.27 -4.35 -11.74
CA GLU A 86 -5.38 -2.96 -12.17
C GLU A 86 -5.65 -1.97 -11.02
N ALA A 87 -5.08 -2.21 -9.85
CA ALA A 87 -5.30 -1.36 -8.67
C ALA A 87 -5.03 0.13 -8.95
N SER A 88 -3.97 0.46 -9.67
CA SER A 88 -3.56 1.84 -9.93
C SER A 88 -4.54 2.58 -10.87
N SER A 89 -5.11 1.89 -11.86
CA SER A 89 -6.15 2.45 -12.73
C SER A 89 -7.42 2.79 -11.93
N ARG A 90 -7.87 1.86 -11.08
CA ARG A 90 -9.06 2.05 -10.24
C ARG A 90 -8.90 3.19 -9.23
N ARG A 91 -7.71 3.37 -8.66
CA ARG A 91 -7.40 4.49 -7.75
C ARG A 91 -7.57 5.84 -8.44
N ARG A 92 -7.22 5.94 -9.73
CA ARG A 92 -7.40 7.17 -10.52
C ARG A 92 -8.86 7.43 -10.88
N MET A 93 -9.68 6.38 -10.99
CA MET A 93 -11.11 6.50 -11.25
C MET A 93 -11.91 6.92 -10.00
N ASN A 94 -11.46 6.56 -8.79
CA ASN A 94 -12.12 6.90 -7.54
C ASN A 94 -11.19 7.67 -6.59
N LEU A 95 -11.24 8.99 -6.71
CA LEU A 95 -10.43 9.93 -5.93
C LEU A 95 -10.97 10.18 -4.52
N ARG A 96 -12.08 9.55 -4.11
CA ARG A 96 -12.71 9.69 -2.78
C ARG A 96 -12.92 11.15 -2.34
N GLY A 97 -13.29 12.02 -3.27
CA GLY A 97 -13.49 13.45 -2.99
C GLY A 97 -12.20 14.27 -2.88
N THR A 98 -11.05 13.71 -3.29
CA THR A 98 -9.79 14.46 -3.36
C THR A 98 -9.90 15.56 -4.41
N SER A 99 -9.72 16.82 -4.00
CA SER A 99 -9.72 17.98 -4.89
C SER A 99 -8.57 17.89 -5.88
N LEU A 100 -8.90 17.85 -7.17
CA LEU A 100 -7.94 17.90 -8.26
C LEU A 100 -7.46 19.34 -8.43
N LYS A 101 -6.15 19.56 -8.29
CA LYS A 101 -5.52 20.80 -8.76
C LYS A 101 -5.00 20.55 -10.17
N THR A 102 -5.55 21.26 -11.13
CA THR A 102 -5.03 21.25 -12.50
C THR A 102 -3.83 22.21 -12.55
N SER A 103 -2.68 21.71 -12.98
CA SER A 103 -1.57 22.54 -13.44
C SER A 103 -1.58 22.49 -14.95
N LEU A 104 -1.86 23.63 -15.60
CA LEU A 104 -1.53 23.80 -17.01
C LEU A 104 0.00 23.87 -17.10
N VAL A 105 0.58 23.00 -17.92
CA VAL A 105 1.99 23.07 -18.34
C VAL A 105 2.02 23.74 -19.70
#